data_AF-A0A6G3DCE9-F1
#
_entry.id   AF-A0A6G3DCE9-F1
#
_cell.length_a   1.000
_cell.length_b   1.000
_cell.length_c   1.000
_cell.angle_alpha   90.00
_cell.angle_beta   90.00
_cell.angle_gamma   90.00
#
_symmetry.space_group_name_H-M   'P 1'
#
loop_
_entity.id
_entity.type
_entity.pdbx_description
1 polymer ?
#
loop_
_entity_poly.entity_id
_entity_poly.type
_entity_poly.pdbx_seq_one_letter_code
_entity_poly.pdbx_strand_id
1 'polypeptide(L)'
;YGTSGTYGSSGAYGESGTYREPPHGGPAHGESPHGGPRSSGRPPRGGNKRTATLVAGVVGVLVVAAGAFFLLNDGGDKKNEGTKPSPSPTVSSKPKLPPGVKCSGDACTGKDPEVMGCGGDLVTTGASAVVGTAAVEVRYSKVCGAAWARVTQAAQGDEVQVNAGGANEQRATVGNAGATVAYTMMVAVDSAADATACATLASGQQGCTK
;
A
#
# COMPACT_ATOMS: atom_id res chain seq x y z
N TYR A 1 -25.46 -55.41 -31.57
CA TYR A 1 -24.19 -55.87 -32.13
C TYR A 1 -23.16 -54.82 -31.70
N GLY A 2 -22.42 -54.97 -30.60
CA GLY A 2 -21.48 -56.07 -30.27
C GLY A 2 -20.14 -55.69 -30.91
N THR A 3 -19.11 -55.28 -30.15
CA THR A 3 -18.33 -56.15 -29.25
C THR A 3 -17.82 -55.47 -27.96
N SER A 4 -17.48 -56.32 -27.00
CA SER A 4 -16.92 -56.02 -25.67
C SER A 4 -15.39 -56.10 -25.62
N GLY A 5 -14.77 -55.43 -24.64
CA GLY A 5 -13.35 -55.63 -24.28
C GLY A 5 -13.08 -55.20 -22.83
N THR A 6 -12.89 -56.17 -21.93
CA THR A 6 -12.65 -55.95 -20.49
C THR A 6 -11.44 -56.73 -20.00
N TYR A 7 -10.41 -56.01 -19.53
CA TYR A 7 -9.40 -56.40 -18.53
C TYR A 7 -8.89 -55.07 -17.91
N GLY A 8 -8.70 -54.86 -16.61
CA GLY A 8 -8.84 -55.74 -15.46
C GLY A 8 -7.49 -56.02 -14.78
N SER A 9 -7.10 -55.21 -13.78
CA SER A 9 -6.27 -55.67 -12.64
C SER A 9 -6.22 -54.66 -11.49
N SER A 10 -5.95 -55.15 -10.30
CA SER A 10 -6.02 -54.45 -9.00
C SER A 10 -4.70 -54.58 -8.21
N GLY A 11 -4.41 -53.61 -7.34
CA GLY A 11 -3.33 -53.62 -6.35
C GLY A 11 -3.06 -52.19 -5.88
N ALA A 12 -3.27 -51.72 -4.64
CA ALA A 12 -3.27 -52.29 -3.28
C ALA A 12 -1.89 -52.28 -2.58
N TYR A 13 -1.86 -51.54 -1.46
CA TYR A 13 -0.92 -51.49 -0.32
C TYR A 13 0.59 -51.17 -0.52
N GLY A 14 1.06 -50.21 0.30
CA GLY A 14 2.27 -50.32 1.14
C GLY A 14 3.66 -50.17 0.50
N GLU A 15 4.42 -49.17 0.99
CA GLU A 15 5.64 -49.44 1.80
C GLU A 15 6.06 -48.14 2.53
N SER A 16 6.42 -48.25 3.80
CA SER A 16 7.03 -47.18 4.61
C SER A 16 8.55 -47.24 4.57
N GLY A 17 9.21 -46.12 4.24
CA GLY A 17 10.68 -45.99 4.31
C GLY A 17 11.12 -44.99 5.38
N THR A 18 11.54 -45.49 6.56
CA THR A 18 12.16 -44.67 7.63
C THR A 18 13.60 -45.11 7.90
N TYR A 19 14.41 -44.19 8.45
CA TYR A 19 15.83 -44.34 8.84
C TYR A 19 16.82 -44.51 7.67
N ARG A 20 17.99 -43.84 7.66
CA ARG A 20 19.02 -43.98 8.69
C ARG A 20 20.10 -42.89 8.64
N GLU A 21 20.38 -42.28 9.79
CA GLU A 21 21.66 -41.63 10.14
C GLU A 21 22.42 -42.59 11.07
N PRO A 22 23.77 -42.69 11.04
CA PRO A 22 24.61 -42.15 12.14
C PRO A 22 26.09 -41.86 11.70
N PRO A 23 27.10 -41.70 12.59
CA PRO A 23 27.26 -40.61 13.55
C PRO A 23 28.70 -40.00 13.54
N HIS A 24 28.86 -38.77 14.04
CA HIS A 24 30.15 -38.29 14.55
C HIS A 24 29.93 -37.57 15.89
N GLY A 25 30.66 -37.96 16.94
CA GLY A 25 30.40 -37.48 18.30
C GLY A 25 31.64 -37.15 19.11
N GLY A 26 31.51 -36.11 19.95
CA GLY A 26 32.27 -35.87 21.17
C GLY A 26 33.74 -35.40 21.05
N PRO A 27 34.36 -34.98 22.17
CA PRO A 27 33.86 -34.98 23.54
C PRO A 27 33.62 -33.57 24.15
N ALA A 28 33.11 -33.53 25.39
CA ALA A 28 32.76 -32.31 26.11
C ALA A 28 33.63 -32.07 27.36
N HIS A 29 34.00 -30.80 27.58
CA HIS A 29 34.42 -30.18 28.86
C HIS A 29 34.04 -28.69 28.76
N GLY A 30 33.71 -27.93 29.81
CA GLY A 30 33.58 -28.22 31.23
C GLY A 30 32.75 -27.11 31.92
N GLU A 31 32.63 -27.15 33.23
CA GLU A 31 31.51 -26.52 33.96
C GLU A 31 31.87 -25.28 34.81
N SER A 32 30.84 -24.48 35.09
CA SER A 32 30.63 -23.58 36.26
C SER A 32 31.11 -22.11 36.25
N PRO A 33 30.44 -21.23 37.04
CA PRO A 33 30.55 -19.77 36.94
C PRO A 33 31.18 -19.09 38.17
N HIS A 34 32.06 -18.11 37.94
CA HIS A 34 32.62 -17.22 38.97
C HIS A 34 32.80 -15.80 38.41
N GLY A 35 32.58 -14.70 39.14
CA GLY A 35 32.00 -14.59 40.48
C GLY A 35 32.24 -13.22 41.13
N GLY A 36 31.17 -12.55 41.57
CA GLY A 36 31.13 -11.68 42.76
C GLY A 36 31.81 -10.27 42.73
N PRO A 37 31.30 -9.31 43.53
CA PRO A 37 31.77 -7.91 43.55
C PRO A 37 32.69 -7.56 44.75
N ARG A 38 33.59 -6.58 44.57
CA ARG A 38 34.41 -5.90 45.61
C ARG A 38 34.74 -4.48 45.09
N SER A 39 34.93 -3.40 45.85
CA SER A 39 34.87 -3.12 47.31
C SER A 39 34.68 -1.59 47.46
N SER A 40 33.74 -1.04 48.24
CA SER A 40 33.71 -0.83 49.71
C SER A 40 34.72 0.19 50.27
N GLY A 41 34.25 1.27 50.93
CA GLY A 41 35.06 2.20 51.74
C GLY A 41 34.44 3.62 51.88
N ARG A 42 33.32 3.81 52.59
CA ARG A 42 33.13 4.12 54.05
C ARG A 42 33.23 5.63 54.45
N PRO A 43 32.40 6.11 55.41
CA PRO A 43 32.25 7.54 55.78
C PRO A 43 33.00 7.89 57.11
N PRO A 44 32.97 9.15 57.62
CA PRO A 44 31.87 9.66 58.49
C PRO A 44 31.60 11.19 58.22
N ARG A 45 31.01 12.09 59.05
CA ARG A 45 30.48 12.10 60.44
C ARG A 45 29.50 13.29 60.66
N GLY A 46 28.37 13.07 61.36
CA GLY A 46 27.58 14.14 62.04
C GLY A 46 26.51 14.86 61.19
N GLY A 47 25.39 15.35 61.75
CA GLY A 47 24.96 15.35 63.16
C GLY A 47 23.44 15.45 63.32
N ASN A 48 22.97 14.97 64.46
CA ASN A 48 21.59 14.95 64.94
C ASN A 48 21.02 16.36 65.22
N LYS A 49 19.77 16.61 64.81
CA LYS A 49 18.79 17.41 65.57
C LYS A 49 17.37 17.04 65.17
N ARG A 50 16.49 16.89 66.18
CA ARG A 50 15.07 16.55 66.01
C ARG A 50 14.25 17.84 66.10
N THR A 51 13.34 18.07 65.15
CA THR A 51 12.14 18.90 65.33
C THR A 51 11.15 18.53 64.24
N ALA A 52 10.08 17.83 64.61
CA ALA A 52 8.95 17.58 63.72
C ALA A 52 7.88 18.64 64.00
N THR A 53 7.73 19.62 63.11
CA THR A 53 6.64 20.60 63.21
C THR A 53 6.19 21.11 61.84
N LEU A 54 5.02 20.63 61.42
CA LEU A 54 3.95 21.32 60.66
C LEU A 54 4.22 22.01 59.29
N VAL A 55 3.47 21.49 58.30
CA VAL A 55 2.53 22.23 57.41
C VAL A 55 3.09 23.17 56.31
N ALA A 56 2.76 22.77 55.06
CA ALA A 56 2.50 23.56 53.84
C ALA A 56 3.54 24.58 53.32
N GLY A 57 3.86 24.46 52.02
CA GLY A 57 4.34 25.60 51.21
C GLY A 57 5.66 25.43 50.44
N VAL A 58 5.80 24.40 49.59
CA VAL A 58 6.98 24.27 48.69
C VAL A 58 6.56 24.10 47.22
N VAL A 59 5.83 25.10 46.69
CA VAL A 59 5.53 25.23 45.25
C VAL A 59 6.25 26.46 44.63
N GLY A 60 6.83 27.36 45.44
CA GLY A 60 7.46 28.58 44.94
C GLY A 60 8.91 28.43 44.43
N VAL A 61 9.71 27.52 44.99
CA VAL A 61 11.18 27.53 44.77
C VAL A 61 11.60 26.94 43.40
N LEU A 62 10.83 26.00 42.84
CA LEU A 62 11.13 25.41 41.53
C LEU A 62 10.93 26.40 40.36
N VAL A 63 10.12 27.45 40.55
CA VAL A 63 9.85 28.45 39.50
C VAL A 63 11.02 29.42 39.32
N VAL A 64 11.72 29.77 40.41
CA VAL A 64 12.81 30.77 40.37
C VAL A 64 14.07 30.22 39.69
N ALA A 65 14.40 28.94 39.91
CA ALA A 65 15.57 28.31 39.29
C ALA A 65 15.42 28.16 37.77
N ALA A 66 14.20 27.88 37.28
CA ALA A 66 13.93 27.77 35.84
C ALA A 66 13.98 29.13 35.12
N GLY A 67 13.49 30.20 35.76
CA GLY A 67 13.51 31.55 35.18
C GLY A 67 14.92 32.11 34.94
N ALA A 68 15.86 31.82 35.84
CA ALA A 68 17.24 32.30 35.72
C ALA A 68 18.01 31.68 34.54
N PHE A 69 17.73 30.42 34.19
CA PHE A 69 18.39 29.75 33.06
C PHE A 69 17.83 30.22 31.70
N PHE A 70 16.54 30.55 31.64
CA PHE A 70 15.90 30.96 30.38
C PHE A 70 16.19 32.42 30.00
N LEU A 71 16.47 33.30 30.98
CA LEU A 71 16.70 34.73 30.73
C LEU A 71 18.17 35.11 30.47
N LEU A 72 19.13 34.20 30.69
CA LEU A 72 20.56 34.46 30.46
C LEU A 72 21.10 33.92 29.13
N ASN A 73 20.29 33.19 28.36
CA ASN A 73 20.68 32.65 27.05
C ASN A 73 20.00 33.36 25.85
N ASP A 74 19.16 34.37 26.11
CA ASP A 74 18.61 35.28 25.10
C ASP A 74 19.53 36.51 24.90
N GLY A 75 20.79 36.22 24.59
CA GLY A 75 21.80 37.22 24.25
C GLY A 75 21.55 37.78 22.84
N GLY A 76 20.80 38.87 22.74
CA GLY A 76 20.43 39.45 21.46
C GLY A 76 21.57 40.17 20.74
N ASP A 77 21.67 39.96 19.41
CA ASP A 77 22.52 40.78 18.54
C ASP A 77 21.83 41.25 17.25
N LYS A 78 21.51 42.55 17.26
CA LYS A 78 21.54 43.54 16.17
C LYS A 78 21.24 43.09 14.72
N LYS A 79 20.08 43.57 14.25
CA LYS A 79 19.86 44.27 12.97
C LYS A 79 20.52 43.69 11.70
N ASN A 80 19.72 43.03 10.86
CA ASN A 80 19.62 43.37 9.45
C ASN A 80 18.22 43.06 8.91
N GLU A 81 17.78 43.87 7.94
CA GLU A 81 16.49 43.77 7.25
C GLU A 81 16.26 42.37 6.67
N GLY A 82 15.09 41.79 6.95
CA GLY A 82 14.75 40.45 6.47
C GLY A 82 13.41 39.99 7.00
N THR A 83 12.32 40.44 6.37
CA THR A 83 10.95 39.97 6.64
C THR A 83 10.93 38.45 6.70
N LYS A 84 10.83 37.90 7.92
CA LYS A 84 10.53 36.49 8.14
C LYS A 84 9.22 36.19 7.41
N PRO A 85 9.18 35.31 6.41
CA PRO A 85 7.95 35.01 5.71
C PRO A 85 6.93 34.51 6.75
N SER A 86 5.85 35.25 6.92
CA SER A 86 4.65 34.71 7.53
C SER A 86 4.28 33.46 6.72
N PRO A 87 3.91 32.33 7.35
CA PRO A 87 3.45 31.17 6.60
C PRO A 87 2.18 31.58 5.85
N SER A 88 2.32 31.91 4.57
CA SER A 88 1.18 32.16 3.70
C SER A 88 0.28 30.93 3.77
N PRO A 89 -1.04 31.09 3.99
CA PRO A 89 -1.93 29.96 3.95
C PRO A 89 -1.81 29.32 2.57
N THR A 90 -1.33 28.07 2.52
CA THR A 90 -1.27 27.31 1.27
C THR A 90 -2.69 26.98 0.85
N VAL A 91 -3.32 27.90 0.14
CA VAL A 91 -4.63 27.69 -0.46
C VAL A 91 -4.42 26.66 -1.57
N SER A 92 -4.56 25.38 -1.25
CA SER A 92 -4.62 24.30 -2.24
C SER A 92 -5.87 24.49 -3.09
N SER A 93 -5.76 25.34 -4.11
CA SER A 93 -6.77 25.55 -5.13
C SER A 93 -6.93 24.25 -5.93
N LYS A 94 -7.83 23.39 -5.46
CA LYS A 94 -8.25 22.20 -6.22
C LYS A 94 -8.70 22.69 -7.60
N PRO A 95 -8.21 22.09 -8.70
CA PRO A 95 -8.64 22.46 -10.05
C PRO A 95 -10.17 22.47 -10.12
N LYS A 96 -10.75 23.50 -10.74
CA LYS A 96 -12.20 23.54 -10.92
C LYS A 96 -12.60 22.53 -11.99
N LEU A 97 -13.08 21.39 -11.54
CA LEU A 97 -13.59 20.33 -12.40
C LEU A 97 -14.86 20.79 -13.15
N PRO A 98 -15.11 20.27 -14.37
CA PRO A 98 -16.39 20.45 -15.06
C PRO A 98 -17.58 19.94 -14.23
N PRO A 99 -18.81 20.42 -14.49
CA PRO A 99 -20.01 19.89 -13.83
C PRO A 99 -20.11 18.36 -13.96
N GLY A 100 -20.44 17.69 -12.87
CA GLY A 100 -20.58 16.22 -12.81
C GLY A 100 -19.28 15.46 -12.54
N VAL A 101 -18.11 16.01 -12.87
CA VAL A 101 -16.80 15.38 -12.66
C VAL A 101 -16.36 15.49 -11.19
N LYS A 102 -15.99 14.36 -10.57
CA LYS A 102 -15.74 14.25 -9.11
C LYS A 102 -14.29 13.95 -8.72
N CYS A 103 -13.42 13.66 -9.68
CA CYS A 103 -11.99 13.38 -9.45
C CYS A 103 -11.12 13.87 -10.62
N SER A 104 -9.80 13.89 -10.42
CA SER A 104 -8.79 14.14 -11.45
C SER A 104 -7.45 13.54 -11.07
N GLY A 105 -6.69 13.01 -12.04
CA GLY A 105 -5.39 12.37 -11.85
C GLY A 105 -5.47 11.17 -10.89
N ASP A 106 -4.46 11.00 -10.04
CA ASP A 106 -4.36 9.90 -9.05
C ASP A 106 -5.62 9.74 -8.18
N ALA A 107 -6.35 10.83 -7.92
CA ALA A 107 -7.59 10.79 -7.17
C ALA A 107 -8.74 10.06 -7.88
N CYS A 108 -8.59 9.67 -9.15
CA CYS A 108 -9.50 8.80 -9.91
C CYS A 108 -9.12 7.32 -9.87
N THR A 109 -7.87 6.95 -9.53
CA THR A 109 -7.42 5.55 -9.56
C THR A 109 -8.28 4.65 -8.66
N GLY A 110 -8.67 3.49 -9.19
CA GLY A 110 -9.53 2.53 -8.49
C GLY A 110 -11.00 2.95 -8.36
N LYS A 111 -11.42 4.05 -9.01
CA LYS A 111 -12.83 4.52 -9.01
C LYS A 111 -13.53 4.22 -10.31
N ASP A 112 -14.84 4.11 -10.23
CA ASP A 112 -15.71 3.88 -11.38
C ASP A 112 -15.80 5.15 -12.27
N PRO A 113 -15.55 5.04 -13.58
CA PRO A 113 -15.55 6.19 -14.49
C PRO A 113 -16.92 6.86 -14.65
N GLU A 114 -18.02 6.10 -14.61
CA GLU A 114 -19.37 6.65 -14.76
C GLU A 114 -19.83 7.32 -13.45
N VAL A 115 -19.59 6.69 -12.30
CA VAL A 115 -19.89 7.26 -10.97
C VAL A 115 -19.11 8.56 -10.73
N MET A 116 -17.88 8.66 -11.24
CA MET A 116 -17.05 9.87 -11.15
C MET A 116 -17.36 10.94 -12.21
N GLY A 117 -18.23 10.66 -13.19
CA GLY A 117 -18.55 11.58 -14.29
C GLY A 117 -17.45 11.72 -15.35
N CYS A 118 -16.52 10.76 -15.41
CA CYS A 118 -15.43 10.71 -16.39
C CYS A 118 -15.85 10.07 -17.73
N GLY A 119 -16.99 9.37 -17.75
CA GLY A 119 -17.60 8.70 -18.91
C GLY A 119 -18.23 9.62 -19.97
N GLY A 120 -19.05 9.03 -20.84
CA GLY A 120 -19.82 9.76 -21.88
C GLY A 120 -18.98 10.42 -22.99
N ASP A 121 -19.44 11.59 -23.45
CA ASP A 121 -18.88 12.32 -24.61
C ASP A 121 -17.47 12.89 -24.38
N LEU A 122 -16.97 12.87 -23.14
CA LEU A 122 -15.65 13.36 -22.76
C LEU A 122 -14.53 12.33 -22.99
N VAL A 123 -14.87 11.18 -23.58
CA VAL A 123 -14.03 9.98 -23.65
C VAL A 123 -13.64 9.62 -25.07
N THR A 124 -12.35 9.43 -25.27
CA THR A 124 -11.74 8.96 -26.52
C THR A 124 -11.32 7.49 -26.40
N THR A 125 -11.31 6.74 -27.51
CA THR A 125 -10.63 5.44 -27.56
C THR A 125 -9.16 5.69 -27.95
N GLY A 126 -8.23 5.36 -27.06
CA GLY A 126 -6.79 5.55 -27.25
C GLY A 126 -6.14 4.46 -28.10
N ALA A 127 -6.54 3.21 -27.85
CA ALA A 127 -6.08 2.04 -28.58
C ALA A 127 -7.16 0.94 -28.54
N SER A 128 -7.12 0.01 -29.49
CA SER A 128 -8.07 -1.10 -29.58
C SER A 128 -7.43 -2.39 -30.10
N ALA A 129 -7.98 -3.53 -29.69
CA ALA A 129 -7.59 -4.85 -30.16
C ALA A 129 -8.81 -5.79 -30.21
N VAL A 130 -8.71 -6.87 -30.99
CA VAL A 130 -9.72 -7.94 -31.02
C VAL A 130 -9.07 -9.24 -30.55
N VAL A 131 -9.72 -9.92 -29.62
CA VAL A 131 -9.30 -11.21 -29.05
C VAL A 131 -10.45 -12.19 -29.30
N GLY A 132 -10.30 -13.05 -30.31
CA GLY A 132 -11.38 -13.93 -30.75
C GLY A 132 -12.55 -13.11 -31.30
N THR A 133 -13.69 -13.12 -30.61
CA THR A 133 -14.84 -12.26 -30.94
C THR A 133 -14.90 -10.97 -30.12
N ALA A 134 -14.16 -10.89 -29.00
CA ALA A 134 -14.24 -9.75 -28.08
C ALA A 134 -13.38 -8.59 -28.59
N ALA A 135 -13.94 -7.38 -28.63
CA ALA A 135 -13.20 -6.16 -28.93
C ALA A 135 -12.89 -5.44 -27.61
N VAL A 136 -11.60 -5.19 -27.35
CA VAL A 136 -11.10 -4.48 -26.17
C VAL A 136 -10.55 -3.10 -26.56
N GLU A 137 -10.90 -2.08 -25.77
CA GLU A 137 -10.58 -0.68 -25.99
C GLU A 137 -9.93 -0.07 -24.75
N VAL A 138 -8.91 0.76 -24.93
CA VAL A 138 -8.48 1.76 -23.94
C VAL A 138 -9.38 2.98 -24.07
N ARG A 139 -10.20 3.27 -23.06
CA ARG A 139 -11.05 4.46 -22.97
C ARG A 139 -10.34 5.50 -22.10
N TYR A 140 -10.12 6.70 -22.60
CA TYR A 140 -9.39 7.78 -21.92
C TYR A 140 -10.22 9.06 -21.81
N SER A 141 -10.26 9.62 -20.59
CA SER A 141 -10.95 10.86 -20.26
C SER A 141 -9.94 11.95 -19.88
N LYS A 142 -9.71 12.89 -20.80
CA LYS A 142 -8.72 13.97 -20.61
C LYS A 142 -9.04 14.89 -19.43
N VAL A 143 -10.33 15.09 -19.12
CA VAL A 143 -10.76 15.90 -17.97
C VAL A 143 -10.46 15.24 -16.63
N CYS A 144 -10.42 13.90 -16.60
CA CYS A 144 -10.11 13.14 -15.40
C CYS A 144 -8.65 12.72 -15.29
N GLY A 145 -7.83 12.85 -16.35
CA GLY A 145 -6.44 12.37 -16.36
C GLY A 145 -6.37 10.87 -16.06
N ALA A 146 -7.28 10.11 -16.65
CA ALA A 146 -7.49 8.70 -16.33
C ALA A 146 -8.01 7.90 -17.54
N ALA A 147 -7.68 6.62 -17.54
CA ALA A 147 -8.10 5.64 -18.53
C ALA A 147 -8.68 4.39 -17.86
N TRP A 148 -9.44 3.61 -18.62
CA TRP A 148 -9.94 2.30 -18.23
C TRP A 148 -10.07 1.41 -19.47
N ALA A 149 -10.08 0.09 -19.26
CA ALA A 149 -10.36 -0.82 -20.35
C ALA A 149 -11.88 -1.05 -20.45
N ARG A 150 -12.38 -1.16 -21.67
CA ARG A 150 -13.73 -1.63 -21.99
C ARG A 150 -13.62 -2.82 -22.91
N VAL A 151 -14.41 -3.85 -22.66
CA VAL A 151 -14.61 -4.97 -23.60
C VAL A 151 -16.05 -4.97 -24.11
N THR A 152 -16.22 -5.36 -25.38
CA THR A 152 -17.51 -5.58 -26.04
C THR A 152 -17.47 -6.90 -26.82
N GLN A 153 -18.63 -7.48 -27.13
CA GLN A 153 -18.76 -8.81 -27.75
C GLN A 153 -18.07 -9.94 -26.94
N ALA A 154 -17.94 -9.73 -25.63
CA ALA A 154 -17.42 -10.71 -24.69
C ALA A 154 -18.48 -11.76 -24.32
N ALA A 155 -18.02 -12.88 -23.76
CA ALA A 155 -18.84 -13.93 -23.17
C ALA A 155 -18.69 -13.92 -21.63
N GLN A 156 -19.60 -14.63 -20.95
CA GLN A 156 -19.50 -14.83 -19.50
C GLN A 156 -18.19 -15.55 -19.15
N GLY A 157 -17.48 -15.02 -18.15
CA GLY A 157 -16.17 -15.52 -17.71
C GLY A 157 -14.97 -14.89 -18.42
N ASP A 158 -15.17 -14.08 -19.47
CA ASP A 158 -14.09 -13.27 -20.02
C ASP A 158 -13.64 -12.21 -19.01
N GLU A 159 -12.34 -11.96 -18.95
CA GLU A 159 -11.71 -10.93 -18.12
C GLU A 159 -11.16 -9.79 -18.99
N VAL A 160 -11.38 -8.56 -18.54
CA VAL A 160 -10.78 -7.35 -19.11
C VAL A 160 -9.89 -6.68 -18.07
N GLN A 161 -8.71 -6.22 -18.48
CA GLN A 161 -7.71 -5.60 -17.62
C GLN A 161 -7.21 -4.29 -18.24
N VAL A 162 -6.85 -3.32 -17.41
CA VAL A 162 -6.12 -2.11 -17.81
C VAL A 162 -4.89 -1.95 -16.93
N ASN A 163 -3.76 -1.59 -17.54
CA ASN A 163 -2.49 -1.40 -16.85
C ASN A 163 -1.83 -0.09 -17.32
N ALA A 164 -1.32 0.69 -16.36
CA ALA A 164 -0.54 1.90 -16.59
C ALA A 164 0.72 1.84 -15.72
N GLY A 165 1.82 1.29 -16.27
CA GLY A 165 3.12 1.22 -15.58
C GLY A 165 3.21 0.25 -14.38
N GLY A 166 2.29 -0.71 -14.25
CA GLY A 166 2.42 -1.89 -13.38
C GLY A 166 1.88 -1.78 -11.95
N ALA A 167 1.84 -0.60 -11.32
CA ALA A 167 1.46 -0.48 -9.90
C ALA A 167 -0.06 -0.40 -9.65
N ASN A 168 -0.86 -0.05 -10.66
CA ASN A 168 -2.28 0.32 -10.51
C ASN A 168 -3.24 -0.52 -11.38
N GLU A 169 -2.85 -1.72 -11.80
CA GLU A 169 -3.68 -2.58 -12.66
C GLU A 169 -5.11 -2.75 -12.12
N GLN A 170 -6.12 -2.54 -12.97
CA GLN A 170 -7.54 -2.76 -12.64
C GLN A 170 -8.10 -3.86 -13.54
N ARG A 171 -8.99 -4.68 -13.00
CA ARG A 171 -9.61 -5.82 -13.70
C ARG A 171 -11.12 -5.82 -13.53
N ALA A 172 -11.82 -6.43 -14.47
CA ALA A 172 -13.24 -6.76 -14.36
C ALA A 172 -13.53 -8.06 -15.12
N THR A 173 -14.45 -8.85 -14.60
CA THR A 173 -14.92 -10.10 -15.22
C THR A 173 -16.35 -9.94 -15.70
N VAL A 174 -16.67 -10.50 -16.87
CA VAL A 174 -18.04 -10.57 -17.39
C VAL A 174 -18.82 -11.61 -16.58
N GLY A 175 -19.44 -11.19 -15.48
CA GLY A 175 -20.01 -12.12 -14.49
C GLY A 175 -21.35 -12.77 -14.87
N ASN A 176 -22.18 -12.09 -15.67
CA ASN A 176 -23.57 -12.51 -15.93
C ASN A 176 -23.73 -13.19 -17.31
N ALA A 177 -24.54 -14.25 -17.36
CA ALA A 177 -24.96 -14.85 -18.62
C ALA A 177 -25.70 -13.82 -19.49
N GLY A 178 -25.31 -13.70 -20.77
CA GLY A 178 -25.89 -12.73 -21.71
C GLY A 178 -25.32 -11.30 -21.59
N ALA A 179 -24.46 -11.01 -20.61
CA ALA A 179 -23.70 -9.76 -20.63
C ALA A 179 -22.59 -9.86 -21.69
N THR A 180 -22.49 -8.85 -22.56
CA THR A 180 -21.52 -8.79 -23.66
C THR A 180 -20.57 -7.60 -23.56
N VAL A 181 -20.69 -6.80 -22.49
CA VAL A 181 -19.91 -5.59 -22.24
C VAL A 181 -19.50 -5.57 -20.77
N ALA A 182 -18.23 -5.24 -20.52
CA ALA A 182 -17.70 -4.94 -19.18
C ALA A 182 -16.63 -3.84 -19.29
N TYR A 183 -16.30 -3.21 -18.17
CA TYR A 183 -15.24 -2.21 -18.09
C TYR A 183 -14.54 -2.27 -16.72
N THR A 184 -13.29 -1.83 -16.67
CA THR A 184 -12.49 -1.78 -15.43
C THR A 184 -12.73 -0.48 -14.67
N MET A 185 -12.32 -0.46 -13.39
CA MET A 185 -12.08 0.80 -12.69
C MET A 185 -10.97 1.61 -13.40
N MET A 186 -10.90 2.90 -13.09
CA MET A 186 -9.92 3.82 -13.68
C MET A 186 -8.50 3.62 -13.17
N VAL A 187 -7.53 3.90 -14.03
CA VAL A 187 -6.12 4.16 -13.72
C VAL A 187 -5.77 5.59 -14.10
N ALA A 188 -5.06 6.32 -13.24
CA ALA A 188 -4.52 7.62 -13.60
C ALA A 188 -3.45 7.48 -14.69
N VAL A 189 -3.50 8.36 -15.68
CA VAL A 189 -2.54 8.44 -16.80
C VAL A 189 -2.45 9.87 -17.32
N ASP A 190 -1.26 10.28 -17.76
CA ASP A 190 -1.04 11.56 -18.41
C ASP A 190 -1.70 11.57 -19.81
N SER A 191 -1.55 10.48 -20.57
CA SER A 191 -2.11 10.30 -21.91
C SER A 191 -2.77 8.94 -22.11
N ALA A 192 -3.54 8.81 -23.20
CA ALA A 192 -4.16 7.54 -23.56
C ALA A 192 -3.15 6.44 -23.95
N ALA A 193 -1.91 6.81 -24.32
CA ALA A 193 -0.86 5.87 -24.71
C ALA A 193 -0.15 5.23 -23.50
N ASP A 194 -0.31 5.80 -22.30
CA ASP A 194 0.29 5.27 -21.07
C ASP A 194 -0.54 4.12 -20.46
N ALA A 195 -1.70 3.81 -21.05
CA ALA A 195 -2.58 2.71 -20.66
C ALA A 195 -2.60 1.62 -21.74
N THR A 196 -2.38 0.37 -21.33
CA THR A 196 -2.62 -0.83 -22.14
C THR A 196 -3.87 -1.54 -21.64
N ALA A 197 -4.77 -1.90 -22.55
CA ALA A 197 -5.91 -2.76 -22.25
C ALA A 197 -5.67 -4.18 -22.76
N CYS A 198 -5.99 -5.17 -21.94
CA CYS A 198 -5.92 -6.59 -22.29
C CYS A 198 -7.27 -7.25 -22.07
N ALA A 199 -7.59 -8.26 -22.90
CA ALA A 199 -8.69 -9.17 -22.67
C ALA A 199 -8.18 -10.61 -22.67
N THR A 200 -8.68 -11.39 -21.71
CA THR A 200 -8.44 -12.83 -21.58
C THR A 200 -9.79 -13.52 -21.64
N LEU A 201 -10.02 -14.28 -22.70
CA LEU A 201 -11.27 -15.02 -22.88
C LEU A 201 -11.35 -16.18 -21.89
N ALA A 202 -12.56 -16.64 -21.59
CA ALA A 202 -12.80 -17.85 -20.78
C ALA A 202 -12.16 -19.13 -21.37
N SER A 203 -11.80 -19.12 -22.66
CA SER A 203 -11.03 -20.16 -23.35
C SER A 203 -9.52 -20.12 -23.08
N GLY A 204 -9.03 -19.13 -22.34
CA GLY A 204 -7.60 -18.89 -22.06
C GLY A 204 -6.86 -18.08 -23.14
N GLN A 205 -7.51 -17.71 -24.24
CA GLN A 205 -6.89 -16.86 -25.26
C GLN A 205 -6.79 -15.40 -24.75
N GLN A 206 -5.58 -14.84 -24.75
CA GLN A 206 -5.30 -13.47 -24.32
C GLN A 206 -4.79 -12.60 -25.48
N GLY A 207 -5.14 -11.32 -25.47
CA GLY A 207 -4.55 -10.31 -26.33
C GLY A 207 -4.69 -8.91 -25.75
N CYS A 208 -3.82 -7.99 -26.18
CA CYS A 208 -3.75 -6.62 -25.67
C CYS A 208 -3.68 -5.60 -26.81
N THR A 209 -4.01 -4.35 -26.48
CA THR A 209 -3.76 -3.18 -27.33
C THR A 209 -2.26 -2.95 -27.55
N LYS A 210 -1.93 -2.18 -28.58
CA LYS A 210 -0.57 -1.73 -28.92
C LYS A 210 -0.53 -0.21 -29.02
#